data_AF-A0A5N6C592-F1
#
_entry.id   AF-A0A5N6C592-F1
#
_cell.length_a   1.000
_cell.length_b   1.000
_cell.length_c   1.000
_cell.angle_alpha   90.00
_cell.angle_beta   90.00
_cell.angle_gamma   90.00
#
_symmetry.space_group_name_H-M   'P 1'
#
loop_
_entity.id
_entity.type
_entity.pdbx_description
1 polymer ?
#
loop_
_entity_poly.entity_id
_entity_poly.type
_entity_poly.pdbx_seq_one_letter_code
_entity_poly.pdbx_strand_id
1 'polypeptide(L)'
;MRRLGFGYPLRIAGEWGFRHQDRPVTWLNTGIAGDKVMDLEARWQAQVLDVRPDVVSILVGGNDMGWHTYDPDGYVIPAEDYAAGYDRLLTPLAEAGTELILIEPFLLPIRGLVEVGDVHVAEQERKEWRADLDPSPPTAACRVKVARPA
;
A
#
# COMPACT_ATOMS: atom_id res chain seq x y z
N MET A 1 -8.88 19.65 -4.40
CA MET A 1 -8.15 18.66 -5.21
C MET A 1 -7.08 18.02 -4.33
N ARG A 2 -7.24 16.75 -3.91
CA ARG A 2 -6.20 16.05 -3.12
C ARG A 2 -4.96 15.88 -4.00
N ARG A 3 -3.79 16.23 -3.48
CA ARG A 3 -2.51 16.08 -4.22
C ARG A 3 -2.15 14.60 -4.30
N LEU A 4 -1.57 14.16 -5.42
CA LEU A 4 -1.09 12.78 -5.59
C LEU A 4 0.22 12.50 -4.84
N GLY A 5 0.80 13.50 -4.17
CA GLY A 5 2.10 13.42 -3.52
C GLY A 5 3.25 13.43 -4.53
N PHE A 6 4.42 12.95 -4.11
CA PHE A 6 5.64 12.87 -4.94
C PHE A 6 6.04 11.42 -5.28
N GLY A 7 5.24 10.46 -4.83
CA GLY A 7 5.51 9.03 -5.00
C GLY A 7 5.11 8.50 -6.37
N TYR A 8 5.11 7.17 -6.48
CA TYR A 8 4.74 6.48 -7.71
C TYR A 8 3.34 6.84 -8.25
N PRO A 9 2.29 7.16 -7.44
CA PRO A 9 0.98 7.49 -7.99
C PRO A 9 1.01 8.72 -8.91
N LEU A 10 1.80 9.74 -8.54
CA LEU A 10 2.00 10.92 -9.38
C LEU A 10 2.65 10.55 -10.71
N ARG A 11 3.68 9.70 -10.68
CA ARG A 11 4.40 9.29 -11.90
C ARG A 11 3.50 8.49 -12.85
N ILE A 12 2.71 7.56 -12.32
CA ILE A 12 1.75 6.78 -13.12
C ILE A 12 0.69 7.69 -13.74
N ALA A 13 0.11 8.61 -12.96
CA ALA A 13 -0.90 9.53 -13.46
C ALA A 13 -0.35 10.43 -14.57
N GLY A 14 0.87 10.96 -14.41
CA GLY A 14 1.55 11.76 -15.41
C GLY A 14 1.83 11.00 -16.71
N GLU A 15 2.40 9.78 -16.60
CA GLU A 15 2.70 8.94 -17.76
C GLU A 15 1.42 8.53 -18.51
N TRP A 16 0.35 8.18 -17.78
CA TRP A 16 -0.93 7.85 -18.39
C TRP A 16 -1.49 9.03 -19.17
N GLY A 17 -1.55 10.21 -18.55
CA GLY A 17 -2.07 11.43 -19.18
C GLY A 17 -1.26 11.85 -20.41
N PHE A 18 0.06 11.60 -20.40
CA PHE A 18 0.91 11.85 -21.56
C PHE A 18 0.63 10.87 -22.71
N ARG A 19 0.52 9.56 -22.42
CA ARG A 19 0.36 8.50 -23.43
C ARG A 19 -1.07 8.31 -23.94
N HIS A 20 -2.08 8.69 -23.17
CA HIS A 20 -3.49 8.40 -23.43
C HIS A 20 -4.35 9.66 -23.29
N GLN A 21 -4.07 10.65 -24.13
CA GLN A 21 -4.76 11.96 -24.10
C GLN A 21 -6.27 11.85 -24.37
N ASP A 22 -6.70 10.78 -25.05
CA ASP A 22 -8.08 10.44 -25.39
C ASP A 22 -8.81 9.67 -24.28
N ARG A 23 -8.13 9.27 -23.21
CA ARG A 23 -8.67 8.46 -22.11
C ARG A 23 -8.44 9.15 -20.77
N PRO A 24 -9.17 10.24 -20.48
CA PRO A 24 -9.01 10.97 -19.23
C PRO A 24 -9.36 10.08 -18.04
N VAL A 25 -8.60 10.22 -16.96
CA VAL A 25 -8.79 9.48 -15.71
C VAL A 25 -8.82 10.47 -14.56
N THR A 26 -9.75 10.27 -13.64
CA THR A 26 -9.76 10.99 -12.36
C THR A 26 -8.92 10.23 -11.34
N TRP A 27 -7.78 10.79 -10.97
CA TRP A 27 -6.83 10.17 -10.03
C TRP A 27 -7.09 10.65 -8.60
N LEU A 28 -7.10 9.70 -7.68
CA LEU A 28 -7.19 9.97 -6.24
C LEU A 28 -6.08 9.21 -5.52
N ASN A 29 -5.40 9.90 -4.61
CA ASN A 29 -4.46 9.28 -3.68
C ASN A 29 -5.01 9.45 -2.25
N THR A 30 -5.22 8.33 -1.58
CA THR A 30 -5.69 8.25 -0.20
C THR A 30 -4.66 7.59 0.71
N GLY A 31 -3.44 7.34 0.23
CA GLY A 31 -2.35 6.80 1.04
C GLY A 31 -1.87 7.81 2.08
N ILE A 32 -1.62 7.32 3.30
CA ILE A 32 -1.00 8.06 4.39
C ILE A 32 0.23 7.26 4.81
N ALA A 33 1.36 7.96 4.98
CA ALA A 33 2.60 7.32 5.38
C ALA A 33 2.48 6.81 6.83
N GLY A 34 3.00 5.61 7.09
CA GLY A 34 2.91 4.96 8.40
C GLY A 34 1.66 4.09 8.59
N ASP A 35 0.65 4.22 7.73
CA ASP A 35 -0.57 3.41 7.87
C ASP A 35 -0.30 1.91 7.69
N LYS A 36 -0.95 1.14 8.57
CA LYS A 36 -1.09 -0.32 8.55
C LYS A 36 -2.47 -0.68 7.99
N VAL A 37 -2.72 -1.97 7.74
CA VAL A 37 -4.02 -2.44 7.25
C VAL A 37 -5.18 -1.96 8.14
N MET A 38 -5.03 -2.08 9.46
CA MET A 38 -6.02 -1.62 10.44
C MET A 38 -6.30 -0.10 10.39
N ASP A 39 -5.31 0.71 10.04
CA ASP A 39 -5.47 2.17 9.96
C ASP A 39 -6.29 2.57 8.71
N LEU A 40 -6.19 1.78 7.64
CA LEU A 40 -7.01 1.94 6.44
C LEU A 40 -8.48 1.67 6.75
N GLU A 41 -8.79 0.66 7.56
CA GLU A 41 -10.17 0.26 7.89
C GLU A 41 -10.97 1.42 8.49
N ALA A 42 -10.37 2.17 9.43
CA ALA A 42 -11.00 3.30 10.11
C ALA A 42 -11.50 4.41 9.17
N ARG A 43 -10.95 4.48 7.96
CA ARG A 43 -11.25 5.52 6.96
C ARG A 43 -11.69 4.96 5.60
N TRP A 44 -11.83 3.64 5.47
CA TRP A 44 -12.04 2.95 4.20
C TRP A 44 -13.35 3.36 3.54
N GLN A 45 -14.42 3.41 4.32
CA GLN A 45 -15.75 3.81 3.84
C GLN A 45 -15.71 5.19 3.18
N ALA A 46 -15.32 6.22 3.94
CA ALA A 46 -15.36 7.61 3.48
C ALA A 46 -14.34 7.92 2.38
N GLN A 47 -13.18 7.25 2.38
CA GLN A 47 -12.08 7.61 1.48
C GLN A 47 -12.00 6.74 0.22
N VAL A 48 -12.55 5.53 0.25
CA VAL A 48 -12.48 4.58 -0.87
C VAL A 48 -13.86 4.17 -1.33
N LEU A 49 -14.70 3.60 -0.45
CA LEU A 49 -15.97 3.00 -0.87
C LEU A 49 -17.00 4.05 -1.35
N ASP A 50 -17.20 5.14 -0.59
CA ASP A 50 -18.17 6.20 -0.92
C ASP A 50 -17.84 6.92 -2.23
N VAL A 51 -16.58 6.87 -2.65
CA VAL A 51 -16.11 7.44 -3.91
C VAL A 51 -16.52 6.59 -5.11
N ARG A 52 -16.88 5.32 -4.90
CA ARG A 52 -17.28 4.32 -5.91
C ARG A 52 -16.26 4.15 -7.04
N PRO A 53 -15.01 3.80 -6.74
CA PRO A 53 -13.96 3.63 -7.74
C PRO A 53 -14.20 2.40 -8.63
N ASP A 54 -13.83 2.48 -9.90
CA ASP A 54 -13.90 1.35 -10.86
C ASP A 54 -12.63 0.51 -10.82
N VAL A 55 -11.50 1.14 -10.49
CA VAL A 55 -10.28 0.41 -10.17
C VAL A 55 -9.79 0.90 -8.82
N VAL A 56 -9.37 0.01 -7.92
CA VAL A 56 -8.70 0.34 -6.67
C VAL A 56 -7.39 -0.40 -6.65
N SER A 57 -6.39 0.23 -6.06
CA SER A 57 -5.16 -0.50 -5.87
C SER A 57 -4.40 -0.10 -4.64
N ILE A 58 -3.72 -1.11 -4.12
CA ILE A 58 -3.42 -1.21 -2.69
C ILE A 58 -1.97 -1.67 -2.56
N LEU A 59 -1.20 -0.88 -1.81
CA LEU A 59 0.14 -1.20 -1.33
C LEU A 59 0.18 -0.83 0.15
N VAL A 60 -0.06 -1.82 1.00
CA VAL A 60 0.00 -1.71 2.47
C VAL A 60 0.53 -3.04 3.02
N GLY A 61 1.29 -3.00 4.11
CA GLY A 61 1.92 -4.19 4.69
C GLY A 61 3.38 -3.98 5.09
N GLY A 62 4.07 -3.01 4.50
CA GLY A 62 5.45 -2.68 4.92
C GLY A 62 5.52 -2.17 6.37
N ASN A 63 4.52 -1.40 6.80
CA ASN A 63 4.44 -0.93 8.18
C ASN A 63 3.97 -2.04 9.11
N ASP A 64 3.00 -2.86 8.69
CA ASP A 64 2.50 -4.00 9.45
C ASP A 64 3.64 -4.95 9.86
N MET A 65 4.61 -5.17 8.95
CA MET A 65 5.80 -5.98 9.21
C MET A 65 6.84 -5.30 10.09
N GLY A 66 7.06 -4.00 9.93
CA GLY A 66 8.23 -3.33 10.50
C GLY A 66 7.98 -2.51 11.77
N TRP A 67 6.75 -2.09 12.04
CA TRP A 67 6.47 -1.08 13.06
C TRP A 67 6.85 -1.49 14.48
N HIS A 68 6.86 -2.80 14.78
CA HIS A 68 7.35 -3.34 16.04
C HIS A 68 8.84 -3.05 16.33
N THR A 69 9.60 -2.54 15.34
CA THR A 69 11.01 -2.17 15.50
C THR A 69 11.25 -0.67 15.64
N TYR A 70 10.31 0.19 15.23
CA TYR A 70 10.51 1.64 15.20
C TYR A 70 9.42 2.45 15.89
N ASP A 71 8.33 1.83 16.30
CA ASP A 71 7.28 2.46 17.10
C ASP A 71 7.38 1.98 18.55
N PRO A 72 7.45 2.87 19.55
CA PRO A 72 7.47 2.49 20.97
C PRO A 72 6.25 1.68 21.42
N ASP A 73 5.10 1.88 20.78
CA ASP A 73 3.86 1.13 21.03
C ASP A 73 3.72 -0.08 20.08
N GLY A 74 4.77 -0.35 19.29
CA GLY A 74 4.86 -1.39 18.29
C GLY A 74 4.78 -2.82 18.85
N TYR A 75 4.00 -3.66 18.17
CA TYR A 75 3.91 -5.10 18.44
C TYR A 75 3.86 -5.90 17.14
N VAL A 76 4.26 -7.18 17.17
CA VAL A 76 4.19 -8.04 15.99
C VAL A 76 2.72 -8.26 15.61
N ILE A 77 2.34 -7.89 14.39
CA ILE A 77 1.01 -8.18 13.85
C ILE A 77 1.03 -9.62 13.32
N PRO A 78 0.18 -10.51 13.84
CA PRO A 78 0.08 -11.87 13.32
C PRO A 78 -0.32 -11.89 11.84
N ALA A 79 0.20 -12.84 11.08
CA ALA A 79 -0.09 -12.96 9.65
C ALA A 79 -1.59 -13.18 9.39
N GLU A 80 -2.28 -13.89 10.29
CA GLU A 80 -3.73 -14.09 10.25
C GLU A 80 -4.51 -12.79 10.43
N ASP A 81 -4.05 -11.87 11.29
CA ASP A 81 -4.71 -10.59 11.52
C ASP A 81 -4.52 -9.66 10.33
N TYR A 82 -3.32 -9.66 9.75
CA TYR A 82 -3.01 -8.97 8.50
C TYR A 82 -3.89 -9.48 7.34
N ALA A 83 -4.01 -10.81 7.18
CA ALA A 83 -4.85 -11.42 6.16
C ALA A 83 -6.33 -11.09 6.36
N ALA A 84 -6.84 -11.21 7.60
CA ALA A 84 -8.22 -10.88 7.92
C ALA A 84 -8.53 -9.39 7.72
N GLY A 85 -7.58 -8.50 7.97
CA GLY A 85 -7.70 -7.08 7.65
C GLY A 85 -7.82 -6.84 6.14
N TYR A 86 -6.99 -7.50 5.34
CA TYR A 86 -7.12 -7.47 3.88
C TYR A 86 -8.50 -7.96 3.42
N ASP A 87 -9.01 -9.08 3.97
CA ASP A 87 -10.35 -9.57 3.63
C ASP A 87 -11.42 -8.50 3.89
N ARG A 88 -11.34 -7.77 5.01
CA ARG A 88 -12.26 -6.67 5.33
C ARG A 88 -12.16 -5.51 4.35
N LEU A 89 -10.95 -5.18 3.87
CA LEU A 89 -10.75 -4.11 2.88
C LEU A 89 -11.24 -4.51 1.48
N LEU A 90 -10.98 -5.76 1.06
CA LEU A 90 -11.19 -6.23 -0.31
C LEU A 90 -12.62 -6.70 -0.59
N THR A 91 -13.28 -7.35 0.38
CA THR A 91 -14.63 -7.89 0.22
C THR A 91 -15.63 -6.87 -0.34
N PRO A 92 -15.81 -5.66 0.25
CA PRO A 92 -16.79 -4.69 -0.27
C PRO A 92 -16.46 -4.18 -1.68
N LEU A 93 -15.18 -4.16 -2.07
CA LEU A 93 -14.77 -3.78 -3.42
C LEU A 93 -15.08 -4.88 -4.44
N ALA A 94 -14.85 -6.15 -4.06
CA ALA A 94 -15.20 -7.30 -4.88
C ALA A 94 -16.72 -7.39 -5.09
N GLU A 95 -17.50 -7.18 -4.03
CA GLU A 95 -18.96 -7.14 -4.09
C GLU A 95 -19.48 -6.00 -4.99
N ALA A 96 -18.79 -4.86 -5.00
CA ALA A 96 -19.10 -3.73 -5.88
C ALA A 96 -18.63 -3.94 -7.34
N GLY A 97 -17.90 -5.02 -7.64
CA GLY A 97 -17.33 -5.27 -8.96
C GLY A 97 -16.18 -4.33 -9.33
N THR A 98 -15.53 -3.71 -8.35
CA THR A 98 -14.35 -2.85 -8.56
C THR A 98 -13.15 -3.70 -9.00
N GLU A 99 -12.47 -3.28 -10.06
CA GLU A 99 -11.22 -3.91 -10.50
C GLU A 99 -10.11 -3.64 -9.47
N LEU A 100 -9.36 -4.68 -9.10
CA LEU A 100 -8.32 -4.58 -8.07
C LEU A 100 -6.93 -4.70 -8.67
N ILE A 101 -6.00 -3.85 -8.24
CA ILE A 101 -4.57 -4.09 -8.40
C ILE A 101 -3.90 -4.18 -7.03
N LEU A 102 -3.51 -5.39 -6.65
CA LEU A 102 -2.81 -5.63 -5.40
C LEU A 102 -1.30 -5.60 -5.65
N ILE A 103 -0.58 -4.85 -4.82
CA ILE A 103 0.87 -4.82 -4.85
C ILE A 103 1.41 -5.56 -3.64
N GLU A 104 2.28 -6.53 -3.90
CA GLU A 104 3.07 -7.16 -2.85
C GLU A 104 3.96 -6.13 -2.13
N PRO A 105 3.84 -6.00 -0.79
CA PRO A 105 4.78 -5.22 0.01
C PRO A 105 6.20 -5.79 -0.12
N PHE A 106 7.19 -4.92 -0.35
CA PHE A 106 8.56 -5.34 -0.60
C PHE A 106 9.55 -4.62 0.32
N LEU A 107 10.67 -5.30 0.60
CA LEU A 107 11.86 -4.70 1.22
C LEU A 107 13.02 -4.77 0.24
N LEU A 108 13.82 -3.71 0.19
CA LEU A 108 15.04 -3.67 -0.62
C LEU A 108 16.23 -4.16 0.22
N PRO A 109 17.14 -4.98 -0.35
CA PRO A 109 18.34 -5.44 0.35
C PRO A 109 19.39 -4.33 0.41
N ILE A 110 19.10 -3.28 1.16
CA ILE A 110 19.98 -2.13 1.37
C ILE A 110 20.86 -2.35 2.60
N ARG A 111 22.14 -2.02 2.47
CA ARG A 111 23.13 -2.08 3.55
C ARG A 111 23.08 -0.82 4.40
N GLY A 112 23.40 -0.95 5.68
CA GLY A 112 23.52 0.19 6.60
C GLY A 112 22.22 0.56 7.32
N LEU A 113 22.26 1.71 8.01
CA LEU A 113 21.14 2.24 8.78
C LEU A 113 20.12 2.90 7.86
N VAL A 114 18.84 2.69 8.16
CA VAL A 114 17.72 3.36 7.50
C VAL A 114 17.00 4.21 8.52
N GLU A 115 16.68 5.44 8.15
CA GLU A 115 15.89 6.35 8.97
C GLU A 115 14.40 6.11 8.72
N VAL A 116 13.67 5.79 9.78
CA VAL A 116 12.21 5.70 9.81
C VAL A 116 11.71 6.71 10.85
N GLY A 117 11.30 7.88 10.37
CA GLY A 117 11.08 9.03 11.27
C GLY A 117 12.38 9.43 11.96
N ASP A 118 12.37 9.50 13.30
CA ASP A 118 13.56 9.80 14.11
C ASP A 118 14.30 8.53 14.57
N VAL A 119 13.88 7.35 14.12
CA VAL A 119 14.47 6.06 14.50
C VAL A 119 15.41 5.55 13.42
N HIS A 120 16.60 5.11 13.83
CA HIS A 120 17.55 4.41 12.96
C HIS A 120 17.38 2.91 13.09
N VAL A 121 16.95 2.25 12.02
CA VAL A 121 16.79 0.79 11.96
C VAL A 121 18.01 0.18 11.29
N ALA A 122 18.65 -0.78 11.96
CA ALA A 122 19.81 -1.50 11.46
C ALA A 122 19.43 -2.56 10.41
N GLU A 123 20.40 -2.99 9.61
CA GLU A 123 20.19 -4.05 8.62
C GLU A 123 19.71 -5.36 9.27
N GLN A 124 20.23 -5.70 10.46
CA GLN A 124 19.89 -6.94 11.15
C GLN A 124 18.43 -6.95 11.61
N GLU A 125 17.92 -5.83 12.11
CA GLU A 125 16.52 -5.67 12.52
C GLU A 125 15.58 -5.75 11.31
N ARG A 126 15.94 -5.14 10.18
CA ARG A 126 15.13 -5.22 8.95
C ARG A 126 15.04 -6.65 8.37
N LYS A 127 16.01 -7.51 8.65
CA LYS A 127 15.95 -8.93 8.23
C LYS A 127 14.86 -9.69 8.98
N GLU A 128 14.53 -9.27 10.19
CA GLU A 128 13.50 -9.91 11.01
C GLU A 128 12.08 -9.60 10.50
N TRP A 129 11.90 -8.49 9.77
CA TRP A 129 10.62 -8.09 9.17
C TRP A 129 10.11 -9.05 8.07
N ARG A 130 10.90 -10.06 7.67
CA ARG A 130 10.50 -11.10 6.71
C ARG A 130 10.76 -12.51 7.22
N ALA A 131 11.03 -12.68 8.51
CA ALA A 131 11.37 -14.00 9.06
C ALA A 131 10.25 -15.05 8.84
N ASP A 132 9.01 -14.58 8.72
CA ASP A 132 7.79 -15.34 8.43
C ASP A 132 7.54 -15.59 6.92
N LEU A 133 8.21 -14.84 6.03
CA LEU A 133 8.02 -14.90 4.58
C LEU A 133 9.12 -15.67 3.85
N ASP A 134 10.14 -16.18 4.55
CA ASP A 134 11.26 -16.91 3.95
C ASP A 134 11.08 -18.44 3.92
N PRO A 135 11.35 -19.09 2.76
CA PRO A 135 11.86 -18.49 1.53
C PRO A 135 10.74 -17.84 0.69
N SER A 136 10.93 -16.58 0.33
CA SER A 136 10.05 -15.86 -0.59
C SER A 136 10.39 -16.25 -2.05
N PRO A 137 9.41 -16.52 -2.95
CA PRO A 137 9.69 -16.80 -4.35
C PRO A 137 10.28 -15.58 -5.09
N PRO A 138 11.05 -15.79 -6.18
CA PRO A 138 11.76 -14.71 -6.85
C PRO A 138 10.82 -13.83 -7.69
N THR A 139 10.91 -12.52 -7.45
CA THR A 139 10.44 -11.38 -8.29
C THR A 139 8.93 -11.20 -8.53
N ALA A 140 8.40 -9.97 -8.36
CA ALA A 140 7.95 -9.09 -9.45
C ALA A 140 7.35 -7.74 -8.99
N ALA A 141 7.21 -6.81 -9.94
CA ALA A 141 7.04 -5.37 -9.78
C ALA A 141 5.61 -4.85 -9.46
N CYS A 142 5.60 -3.78 -8.65
CA CYS A 142 4.59 -2.76 -8.31
C CYS A 142 3.60 -2.32 -9.42
N ARG A 143 2.27 -2.29 -9.14
CA ARG A 143 1.22 -1.65 -9.97
C ARG A 143 -0.05 -1.24 -9.20
N VAL A 144 -0.47 0.02 -9.34
CA VAL A 144 -1.77 0.55 -8.84
C VAL A 144 -2.37 1.45 -9.92
N LYS A 145 -3.62 1.19 -10.34
CA LYS A 145 -4.46 1.97 -11.27
C LYS A 145 -5.83 2.22 -10.61
N VAL A 146 -6.38 3.43 -10.76
CA VAL A 146 -7.76 3.79 -10.44
C VAL A 146 -8.30 4.55 -11.65
N ALA A 147 -9.27 4.01 -12.39
CA ALA A 147 -9.76 4.63 -13.62
C ALA A 147 -11.28 4.51 -13.80
N ARG A 148 -11.99 5.65 -13.74
CA ARG A 148 -13.35 5.81 -14.29
C ARG A 148 -13.30 5.92 -15.80
N PRO A 149 -14.03 5.10 -16.56
CA PRO A 149 -14.45 5.51 -17.89
C PRO A 149 -15.44 6.68 -17.75
N ALA A 150 -15.40 7.58 -18.73
CA ALA A 150 -16.53 8.46 -19.02
C ALA A 150 -17.65 7.66 -19.69
#